data_AF-A0A2N0AG62-F1
#
_entry.id   AF-A0A2N0AG62-F1
#
_cell.length_a   1.000
_cell.length_b   1.000
_cell.length_c   1.000
_cell.angle_alpha   90.00
_cell.angle_beta   90.00
_cell.angle_gamma   90.00
#
_symmetry.space_group_name_H-M   'P 1'
#
loop_
_entity.id
_entity.type
_entity.pdbx_description
1 polymer ?
#
loop_
_entity_poly.entity_id
_entity_poly.type
_entity_poly.pdbx_seq_one_letter_code
_entity_poly.pdbx_strand_id
1 'polypeptide(L)'
;MKLSIALGISLVFGLVLLATPEEEISKPFLRVFPSFRPEECEDWAIRPFICKQCLREGKRYAQEIRFFEDGPYRSHGCYAEPGGFESLEDGKTGNDGSR
;
A
#
# COMPACT_ATOMS: atom_id res chain seq x y z
N MET A 1 34.56 -28.45 32.24
CA MET A 1 34.57 -27.22 31.40
C MET A 1 34.47 -27.63 29.94
N LYS A 2 33.26 -27.70 29.34
CA LYS A 2 33.06 -27.94 27.88
C LYS A 2 31.60 -27.93 27.41
N LEU A 3 30.62 -27.62 28.28
CA LEU A 3 29.19 -27.65 27.91
C LEU A 3 28.49 -26.29 27.87
N SER A 4 29.18 -25.20 28.23
CA SER A 4 28.55 -23.87 28.37
C SER A 4 28.76 -22.97 27.14
N ILE A 5 29.64 -23.35 26.21
CA ILE A 5 30.01 -22.52 25.06
C ILE A 5 29.13 -22.81 23.83
N ALA A 6 28.52 -24.00 23.77
CA ALA A 6 27.69 -24.38 22.62
C ALA A 6 26.31 -23.70 22.59
N LEU A 7 25.75 -23.28 23.73
CA LEU A 7 24.45 -22.60 23.78
C LEU A 7 24.52 -21.09 23.49
N GLY A 8 25.69 -20.47 23.64
CA GLY A 8 25.85 -19.02 23.42
C GLY A 8 25.89 -18.62 21.95
N ILE A 9 26.34 -19.51 21.07
CA ILE A 9 26.50 -19.23 19.63
C ILE A 9 25.16 -19.42 18.89
N SER A 10 24.29 -20.30 19.38
CA SER A 10 23.01 -20.60 18.72
C SER A 10 21.94 -19.50 18.90
N LEU A 11 22.07 -18.64 19.92
CA LEU A 11 21.12 -17.56 20.18
C LEU A 11 21.45 -16.25 19.44
N VAL A 12 22.70 -16.04 19.04
CA VAL A 12 23.10 -14.86 18.26
C VAL A 12 22.77 -15.04 16.77
N PHE A 13 22.76 -16.27 16.27
CA PHE A 13 22.41 -16.57 14.87
C PHE A 13 20.90 -16.53 14.58
N GLY A 14 20.04 -16.55 15.61
CA GLY A 14 18.59 -16.53 15.45
C GLY A 14 17.99 -15.13 15.22
N LEU A 15 18.76 -14.06 15.45
CA LEU A 15 18.25 -12.68 15.47
C LEU A 15 18.56 -11.87 14.20
N VAL A 16 19.17 -12.48 13.17
CA VAL A 16 19.56 -11.79 11.92
C VAL A 16 18.45 -11.83 10.85
N LEU A 17 17.33 -12.51 11.10
CA LEU A 17 16.09 -12.33 10.31
C LEU A 17 15.35 -11.05 10.76
N LEU A 18 16.10 -9.97 10.95
CA LEU A 18 15.56 -8.63 11.06
C LEU A 18 15.06 -8.29 9.65
N ALA A 19 13.76 -8.46 9.42
CA ALA A 19 13.10 -8.05 8.19
C ALA A 19 13.49 -6.59 7.92
N THR A 20 14.38 -6.38 6.95
CA THR A 20 14.63 -5.04 6.44
C THR A 20 13.29 -4.54 5.91
N PRO A 21 12.84 -3.33 6.28
CA PRO A 21 11.65 -2.76 5.64
C PRO A 21 11.87 -2.84 4.12
N GLU A 22 10.93 -3.42 3.38
CA GLU A 22 11.00 -3.47 1.92
C GLU A 22 11.14 -2.02 1.44
N GLU A 23 12.32 -1.68 0.91
CA GLU A 23 12.58 -0.33 0.44
C GLU A 23 11.81 -0.13 -0.87
N GLU A 24 11.05 0.97 -0.93
CA GLU A 24 10.35 1.35 -2.15
C GLU A 24 11.39 1.78 -3.19
N ILE A 25 11.43 1.09 -4.33
CA ILE A 25 12.45 1.27 -5.39
C ILE A 25 12.25 2.60 -6.12
N SER A 26 11.03 3.14 -6.13
CA SER A 26 10.70 4.34 -6.89
C SER A 26 9.53 5.11 -6.29
N LYS A 27 9.33 6.34 -6.78
CA LYS A 27 8.20 7.18 -6.37
C LYS A 27 6.86 6.47 -6.68
N PRO A 28 5.86 6.55 -5.78
CA PRO A 28 4.52 6.04 -6.04
C PRO A 28 3.93 6.63 -7.32
N PHE A 29 3.28 5.77 -8.11
CA PHE A 29 2.55 6.15 -9.31
C PHE A 29 1.06 6.22 -9.02
N LEU A 30 0.49 7.42 -9.13
CA LEU A 30 -0.95 7.63 -8.95
C LEU A 30 -1.66 7.68 -10.30
N ARG A 31 -2.55 6.71 -10.52
CA ARG A 31 -3.46 6.68 -11.67
C ARG A 31 -4.82 7.18 -11.24
N VAL A 32 -5.14 8.40 -11.62
CA VAL A 32 -6.48 8.98 -11.46
C VAL A 32 -7.31 8.63 -12.68
N PHE A 33 -8.44 7.97 -12.48
CA PHE A 33 -9.34 7.66 -13.58
C PHE A 33 -10.24 8.86 -13.91
N PRO A 34 -10.69 8.99 -15.17
CA PRO A 34 -11.71 9.97 -15.53
C PRO A 34 -12.96 9.84 -14.64
N SER A 35 -13.73 10.92 -14.53
CA SER A 35 -15.03 10.87 -13.85
C SER A 35 -15.99 10.01 -14.67
N PHE A 36 -16.12 8.75 -14.27
CA PHE A 36 -17.05 7.80 -14.85
C PHE A 36 -18.47 8.05 -14.34
N ARG A 37 -19.45 7.58 -15.11
CA ARG A 37 -20.80 7.39 -14.59
C ARG A 37 -20.85 6.14 -13.70
N PRO A 38 -21.79 6.03 -12.74
CA PRO A 38 -21.87 4.88 -11.83
C PRO A 38 -21.93 3.52 -12.53
N GLU A 39 -22.55 3.44 -13.71
CA GLU A 39 -22.63 2.25 -14.54
C GLU A 39 -21.27 1.83 -15.12
N GLU A 40 -20.43 2.79 -15.50
CA GLU A 40 -19.10 2.53 -16.08
C GLU A 40 -18.10 2.00 -15.04
N CYS A 41 -18.39 2.15 -13.73
CA CYS A 41 -17.56 1.57 -12.68
C CYS A 41 -17.49 0.03 -12.77
N GLU A 42 -18.49 -0.65 -13.31
CA GLU A 42 -18.46 -2.12 -13.45
C GLU A 42 -17.54 -2.59 -14.57
N ASP A 43 -17.45 -1.81 -15.65
CA ASP A 43 -16.65 -2.15 -16.82
C ASP A 43 -15.17 -1.78 -16.67
N TRP A 44 -14.90 -0.64 -16.00
CA TRP A 44 -13.56 -0.02 -16.01
C TRP A 44 -12.81 -0.13 -14.69
N ALA A 45 -13.49 -0.20 -13.55
CA ALA A 45 -12.83 -0.19 -12.26
C ALA A 45 -12.52 -1.61 -11.78
N ILE A 46 -11.26 -1.86 -11.42
CA ILE A 46 -10.84 -3.12 -10.78
C ILE A 46 -11.65 -3.39 -9.51
N ARG A 47 -12.03 -2.33 -8.77
CA ARG A 47 -12.88 -2.39 -7.58
C ARG A 47 -14.13 -1.51 -7.81
N PRO A 48 -15.19 -2.04 -8.47
CA PRO A 48 -16.38 -1.26 -8.82
C PRO A 48 -17.08 -0.62 -7.60
N PHE A 49 -17.07 -1.30 -6.45
CA PHE A 49 -17.65 -0.78 -5.21
C PHE A 49 -16.98 0.52 -4.76
N ILE A 50 -15.64 0.55 -4.76
CA ILE A 50 -14.84 1.73 -4.37
C ILE A 50 -15.11 2.87 -5.36
N CYS A 51 -15.13 2.57 -6.67
CA CYS A 51 -15.47 3.56 -7.69
C CYS A 51 -16.84 4.20 -7.45
N LYS A 52 -17.89 3.39 -7.23
CA LYS A 52 -19.24 3.89 -6.96
C LYS A 52 -19.31 4.72 -5.68
N GLN A 53 -18.53 4.37 -4.66
CA GLN A 53 -18.41 5.17 -3.43
C GLN A 53 -17.75 6.52 -3.73
N CYS A 54 -16.61 6.56 -4.41
CA CYS A 54 -15.93 7.80 -4.74
C CYS A 54 -16.82 8.75 -5.55
N LEU A 55 -17.55 8.23 -6.54
CA LEU A 55 -18.47 9.03 -7.33
C LEU A 55 -19.61 9.63 -6.49
N ARG A 56 -20.13 8.87 -5.50
CA ARG A 56 -21.16 9.37 -4.56
C ARG A 56 -20.64 10.54 -3.72
N GLU A 57 -19.36 10.54 -3.40
CA GLU A 57 -18.68 11.62 -2.67
C GLU A 57 -18.24 12.78 -3.58
N GLY A 58 -18.53 12.72 -4.89
CA GLY A 58 -18.06 13.72 -5.87
C GLY A 58 -16.56 13.65 -6.16
N LYS A 59 -15.91 12.53 -5.80
CA LYS A 59 -14.48 12.26 -6.00
C LYS A 59 -14.27 11.33 -7.19
N ARG A 60 -13.03 11.25 -7.67
CA ARG A 60 -12.62 10.32 -8.73
C ARG A 60 -12.06 9.04 -8.14
N TYR A 61 -12.31 7.91 -8.78
CA TYR A 61 -11.61 6.68 -8.45
C TYR A 61 -10.14 6.79 -8.85
N ALA A 62 -9.25 6.33 -7.98
CA ALA A 62 -7.82 6.33 -8.21
C ALA A 62 -7.16 5.05 -7.71
N GLN A 63 -6.01 4.76 -8.30
CA GLN A 63 -5.15 3.66 -7.92
C GLN A 63 -3.75 4.20 -7.69
N GLU A 64 -3.19 3.94 -6.51
CA GLU A 64 -1.78 4.20 -6.22
C GLU A 64 -1.01 2.90 -6.34
N ILE A 65 0.14 2.96 -7.03
CA ILE A 65 1.02 1.83 -7.27
C ILE A 65 2.37 2.17 -6.65
N ARG A 66 2.80 1.35 -5.71
CA ARG A 66 4.09 1.44 -5.02
C ARG A 66 4.96 0.28 -5.48
N PHE A 67 6.24 0.54 -5.73
CA PHE A 67 7.13 -0.42 -6.38
C PHE A 67 8.20 -0.91 -5.41
N PHE A 68 8.25 -2.21 -5.18
CA PHE A 68 9.19 -2.89 -4.28
C PHE A 68 9.90 -4.02 -5.02
N GLU A 69 10.94 -4.62 -4.42
CA GLU A 69 11.76 -5.67 -5.05
C GLU A 69 10.98 -6.95 -5.34
N ASP A 70 10.00 -7.26 -4.51
CA ASP A 70 9.11 -8.40 -4.61
C ASP A 70 7.92 -8.15 -5.55
N GLY A 71 7.61 -6.88 -5.85
CA GLY A 71 6.67 -6.49 -6.89
C GLY A 71 5.90 -5.18 -6.63
N PRO A 72 4.98 -4.82 -7.54
CA PRO A 72 4.14 -3.64 -7.37
C PRO A 72 2.93 -3.92 -6.47
N TYR A 73 2.81 -3.16 -5.40
CA TYR A 73 1.63 -3.13 -4.53
C TYR A 73 0.67 -2.05 -4.99
N ARG A 74 -0.62 -2.39 -5.05
CA ARG A 74 -1.67 -1.50 -5.53
C ARG A 74 -2.66 -1.23 -4.41
N SER A 75 -2.92 0.04 -4.16
CA SER A 75 -3.99 0.49 -3.27
C SER A 75 -5.07 1.21 -4.09
N HIS A 76 -6.30 1.05 -3.65
CA HIS A 76 -7.48 1.57 -4.33
C HIS A 76 -8.20 2.59 -3.46
N GLY A 77 -8.61 3.71 -4.05
CA GLY A 77 -9.15 4.81 -3.28
C GLY A 77 -9.79 5.92 -4.10
N CYS A 78 -10.07 7.02 -3.42
CA CYS A 78 -10.65 8.22 -4.02
C CYS A 78 -9.60 9.32 -4.20
N TYR A 79 -9.80 10.20 -5.17
CA TYR A 79 -8.94 11.34 -5.42
C TYR A 79 -9.75 12.61 -5.72
N ALA A 80 -9.39 13.70 -5.04
CA ALA A 80 -9.95 15.02 -5.26
C ALA A 80 -8.91 16.11 -4.99
N GLU A 81 -8.98 17.24 -5.69
CA GLU A 81 -8.17 18.42 -5.39
C GLU A 81 -8.98 19.37 -4.50
N PRO A 82 -8.38 20.00 -3.47
CA PRO A 82 -6.96 19.99 -3.08
C PRO A 82 -6.51 18.84 -2.16
N GLY A 83 -7.34 17.81 -1.93
CA GLY A 83 -7.12 16.78 -0.91
C GLY A 83 -6.14 15.65 -1.26
N GLY A 84 -5.86 15.38 -2.53
CA GLY A 84 -5.00 14.28 -2.96
C GLY A 84 -5.70 12.92 -2.95
N PHE A 85 -4.91 11.85 -2.80
CA PHE A 85 -5.37 10.46 -2.82
C PHE A 85 -5.71 9.96 -1.41
N GLU A 86 -6.87 9.32 -1.28
CA GLU A 86 -7.41 8.73 -0.06
C GLU A 86 -7.59 7.22 -0.27
N SER A 87 -6.71 6.41 0.30
CA SER A 87 -6.81 4.95 0.23
C SER A 87 -8.02 4.45 1.02
N LEU A 88 -8.83 3.58 0.42
CA LEU A 88 -9.99 2.93 1.06
C LEU A 88 -9.74 1.46 1.39
N GLU A 89 -8.50 1.01 1.24
CA GLU A 89 -8.05 -0.31 1.67
C GLU A 89 -7.29 -0.15 2.99
N ASP A 90 -8.00 -0.37 4.11
CA ASP A 90 -7.43 -0.38 5.45
C ASP A 90 -6.46 -1.56 5.63
N GLY A 91 -5.20 -1.29 5.98
CA GLY A 91 -4.43 -2.26 6.77
C GLY A 91 -2.91 -2.35 6.64
N LYS A 92 -2.23 -1.70 5.68
CA LYS A 92 -0.74 -1.65 5.65
C LYS A 92 -0.20 -0.43 4.90
N THR A 93 -0.45 0.77 5.39
CA THR A 93 0.44 1.90 5.09
C THR A 93 0.77 2.60 6.40
N GLY A 94 2.08 2.72 6.63
CA GLY A 94 2.69 3.00 7.91
C GLY A 94 2.14 4.25 8.59
N ASN A 95 2.04 4.13 9.91
CA ASN A 95 2.15 5.27 10.80
C ASN A 95 3.50 5.94 10.56
N ASP A 96 3.53 6.96 9.71
CA ASP A 96 4.55 8.01 9.80
C ASP A 96 3.84 9.36 9.72
N GLY A 97 3.21 9.70 10.83
CA GLY A 97 3.00 11.09 11.18
C GLY A 97 4.35 11.71 11.47
N SER A 98 4.94 12.38 10.49
CA SER A 98 6.05 13.29 10.71
C SER A 98 5.51 14.73 10.76
N ARG A 99 5.61 15.30 11.96
CA ARG A 99 5.33 16.68 12.32
C ARG A 99 6.65 17.35 12.67
#